data_AF-D6TN52-F1
#
_entry.id   AF-D6TN52-F1
#
_cell.length_a   1.000
_cell.length_b   1.000
_cell.length_c   1.000
_cell.angle_alpha   90.00
_cell.angle_beta   90.00
_cell.angle_gamma   90.00
#
_symmetry.space_group_name_H-M   'P 1'
#
loop_
_entity.id
_entity.type
_entity.pdbx_description
1 polymer ?
#
loop_
_entity_poly.entity_id
_entity_poly.type
_entity_poly.pdbx_seq_one_letter_code
_entity_poly.pdbx_strand_id
1 'polypeptide(L)'
;MYRQPGGYYTPPPPPPPKSSFINRMSSWYKRQRRGSKIGIGCLALVMVFLLCTCSLAAIGGNQASPSTNQVAAASTPQSQATAKPTQAKPTQAKPTPTPTPSPTPSPTPQPPTPTPQPPPPTPTPQPAAPATGVNGNPWGYNFNPGNVIYSPPGAFCSYFSCISSFWSGGGYVMECNDGMYGKSGGISGSCSHHGGNMRPLYSH
;
A
#
# COMPACT_ATOMS: atom_id res chain seq x y z
N MET A 1 -14.38 7.57 -66.80
CA MET A 1 -14.51 8.12 -65.43
C MET A 1 -13.38 7.54 -64.58
N TYR A 2 -12.28 8.28 -64.39
CA TYR A 2 -11.16 7.85 -63.55
C TYR A 2 -11.46 8.20 -62.08
N ARG A 3 -11.46 7.19 -61.21
CA ARG A 3 -11.58 7.33 -59.75
C ARG A 3 -10.19 7.66 -59.19
N GLN A 4 -10.07 8.79 -58.48
CA GLN A 4 -8.82 9.20 -57.82
C GLN A 4 -8.46 8.26 -56.66
N PRO A 5 -7.15 8.01 -56.40
CA PRO A 5 -6.70 7.25 -55.25
C PRO A 5 -6.74 8.10 -53.97
N GLY A 6 -7.04 7.44 -52.85
CA GLY A 6 -7.33 8.03 -51.55
C GLY A 6 -6.25 8.97 -51.01
N GLY A 7 -6.69 10.12 -50.52
CA GLY A 7 -5.86 11.02 -49.73
C GLY A 7 -5.47 10.38 -48.41
N TYR A 8 -4.17 10.35 -48.14
CA TYR A 8 -3.62 9.94 -46.85
C TYR A 8 -4.04 10.96 -45.79
N TYR A 9 -4.88 10.54 -44.84
CA TYR A 9 -5.17 11.32 -43.64
C TYR A 9 -3.92 11.36 -42.77
N THR A 10 -3.24 12.50 -42.73
CA THR A 10 -2.25 12.78 -41.68
C THR A 10 -3.00 13.27 -40.45
N PRO A 11 -2.93 12.57 -39.30
CA PRO A 11 -3.54 13.06 -38.07
C PRO A 11 -2.89 14.38 -37.65
N PRO A 12 -3.64 15.30 -37.02
CA PRO A 12 -3.09 16.56 -36.54
C PRO A 12 -1.99 16.29 -35.49
N PRO A 13 -0.95 17.13 -35.44
CA PRO A 13 0.11 16.98 -34.43
C PRO A 13 -0.48 17.08 -33.02
N PRO A 14 0.02 16.29 -32.06
CA PRO A 14 -0.46 16.33 -30.69
C PRO A 14 -0.30 17.74 -30.08
N PRO A 15 -1.21 18.16 -29.19
CA PRO A 15 -1.09 19.46 -28.53
C PRO A 15 0.21 19.53 -27.72
N PRO A 16 0.88 20.70 -27.68
CA PRO A 16 2.13 20.84 -26.94
C PRO A 16 1.91 20.48 -25.46
N PRO A 17 2.86 19.79 -24.82
CA PRO A 17 2.74 19.41 -23.42
C PRO A 17 2.50 20.67 -22.58
N LYS A 18 1.49 20.63 -21.71
CA LYS A 18 1.19 21.74 -20.80
C LYS A 18 2.41 21.97 -19.93
N SER A 19 3.15 23.04 -20.22
CA SER A 19 4.36 23.39 -19.48
C SER A 19 3.96 23.71 -18.03
N SER A 20 4.27 22.81 -17.10
CA SER A 20 4.12 23.11 -15.67
C SER A 20 4.99 24.32 -15.33
N PHE A 21 4.55 25.14 -14.39
CA PHE A 21 5.29 26.32 -13.93
C PHE A 21 6.76 25.96 -13.55
N ILE A 22 6.96 24.76 -12.99
CA ILE A 22 8.26 24.19 -12.64
C ILE A 22 9.13 23.97 -13.89
N ASN A 23 8.57 23.44 -14.98
CA ASN A 23 9.29 23.26 -16.24
C ASN A 23 9.67 24.60 -16.89
N ARG A 24 8.83 25.64 -16.74
CA ARG A 24 9.17 27.01 -17.19
C ARG A 24 10.32 27.62 -16.39
N MET A 25 10.31 27.47 -15.06
CA MET A 25 11.37 27.98 -14.20
C MET A 25 12.71 27.27 -14.43
N SER A 26 12.70 25.94 -14.58
CA SER A 26 13.91 25.16 -14.86
C SER A 26 14.54 25.54 -16.19
N SER A 27 13.72 25.74 -17.23
CA SER A 27 14.18 26.16 -18.56
C SER A 27 14.74 27.58 -18.55
N TRP A 28 14.09 28.49 -17.82
CA TRP A 28 14.56 29.86 -17.62
C TRP A 28 15.90 29.91 -16.86
N TYR A 29 16.02 29.16 -15.76
CA TYR A 29 17.24 29.09 -14.94
C TYR A 29 18.43 28.52 -15.71
N LYS A 30 18.19 27.51 -16.56
CA LYS A 30 19.22 26.94 -17.42
C LYS A 30 19.75 27.94 -18.46
N ARG A 31 18.89 28.83 -18.98
CA ARG A 31 19.22 29.85 -19.99
C ARG A 31 19.94 31.09 -19.43
N GLN A 32 20.03 31.22 -18.11
CA GLN A 32 20.59 32.41 -17.47
C GLN A 32 22.12 32.43 -17.47
N ARG A 33 22.72 33.59 -17.76
CA ARG A 33 24.19 33.78 -17.81
C ARG A 33 24.84 33.47 -16.45
N ARG A 34 26.07 32.93 -16.46
CA ARG A 34 26.78 32.44 -15.25
C ARG A 34 26.82 33.46 -14.11
N GLY A 35 26.97 34.75 -14.41
CA GLY A 35 27.00 35.83 -13.41
C GLY A 35 25.70 35.96 -12.59
N SER A 36 24.53 35.77 -13.21
CA SER A 36 23.26 35.90 -12.49
C SER A 36 22.98 34.71 -11.56
N LYS A 37 23.55 33.53 -11.84
CA LYS A 37 23.44 32.36 -10.96
C LYS A 37 24.21 32.56 -9.65
N ILE A 38 25.39 33.17 -9.75
CA ILE A 38 26.19 33.56 -8.59
C ILE A 38 25.43 34.62 -7.77
N GLY A 39 24.85 35.63 -8.44
CA GLY A 39 24.04 36.66 -7.78
C GLY A 39 22.84 36.10 -7.01
N ILE A 40 22.07 35.18 -7.60
CA ILE A 40 20.92 34.55 -6.93
C ILE A 40 21.39 33.67 -5.76
N GLY A 41 22.49 32.94 -5.91
CA GLY A 41 23.07 32.12 -4.83
C GLY A 41 23.55 32.98 -3.66
N CYS A 42 24.27 34.07 -3.93
CA CYS A 42 24.72 35.01 -2.91
C CYS A 42 23.53 35.70 -2.21
N LEU A 43 22.50 36.12 -2.95
CA LEU A 43 21.30 36.73 -2.38
C LEU A 43 20.56 35.74 -1.46
N ALA A 44 20.42 34.49 -1.87
CA ALA A 44 19.80 33.45 -1.05
C ALA A 44 20.60 33.16 0.22
N LEU A 45 21.93 33.10 0.12
CA LEU A 45 22.80 32.92 1.29
C LEU A 45 22.68 34.09 2.27
N VAL A 46 22.70 35.34 1.78
CA VAL A 46 22.53 36.52 2.63
C VAL A 46 21.17 36.50 3.34
N MET A 47 20.09 36.13 2.65
CA MET A 47 18.76 35.99 3.26
C MET A 47 18.70 34.90 4.34
N VAL A 48 19.34 33.75 4.11
CA VAL A 48 19.41 32.67 5.11
C VAL A 48 20.21 33.10 6.34
N PHE A 49 21.34 33.79 6.15
CA PHE A 49 22.11 34.35 7.26
C PHE A 49 21.32 35.39 8.05
N LEU A 50 20.59 36.28 7.37
CA LEU A 50 19.74 37.29 8.01
C LEU A 50 18.62 36.66 8.86
N LEU A 51 17.96 35.62 8.32
CA LEU A 51 16.94 34.85 9.03
C LEU A 51 17.51 34.09 10.24
N CYS A 52 18.71 33.52 10.10
CA CYS A 52 19.38 32.78 11.18
C CYS A 52 19.86 33.71 12.31
N THR A 53 20.21 34.96 11.99
CA THR A 53 20.59 35.97 12.99
C THR A 53 19.40 36.55 13.76
N CYS A 54 18.17 36.47 13.25
CA CYS A 54 16.97 36.89 13.99
C CYS A 54 16.59 35.95 15.14
N SER A 55 17.10 34.71 15.17
CA SER A 55 16.78 33.75 16.24
C SER A 55 17.56 33.96 17.55
N LEU A 56 18.55 34.86 17.60
CA LEU A 56 19.34 35.13 18.81
C LEU A 56 18.80 36.27 19.70
N ALA A 57 17.71 36.95 19.31
CA ALA A 57 17.14 38.04 20.11
C ALA A 57 16.03 37.60 21.10
N ALA A 58 15.79 36.30 21.26
CA ALA A 58 14.73 35.78 22.13
C ALA A 58 15.29 34.78 23.18
N ILE A 59 16.21 35.23 24.03
CA ILE A 59 16.52 34.56 25.29
C ILE A 59 16.21 35.55 26.41
N GLY A 60 14.98 35.52 26.91
CA GLY A 60 14.53 36.36 28.01
C GLY A 60 13.32 35.74 28.70
N GLY A 61 13.58 34.98 29.77
CA GLY A 61 12.61 34.64 30.82
C GLY A 61 11.90 33.29 30.69
N ASN A 62 12.28 32.31 31.50
CA ASN A 62 11.55 32.03 32.75
C ASN A 62 12.15 30.85 33.52
N GLN A 63 12.34 31.07 34.82
CA GLN A 63 12.72 30.08 35.81
C GLN A 63 11.50 29.37 36.41
N ALA A 64 11.76 28.14 36.91
CA ALA A 64 11.13 27.42 38.04
C ALA A 64 9.66 26.95 37.85
N SER A 65 9.24 25.74 38.22
CA SER A 65 9.59 24.88 39.36
C SER A 65 9.29 23.38 39.09
N PRO A 66 9.80 22.45 39.92
CA PRO A 66 9.57 21.00 39.78
C PRO A 66 8.31 20.54 40.53
N SER A 67 7.67 19.47 40.06
CA SER A 67 6.69 18.74 40.87
C SER A 67 6.66 17.26 40.48
N THR A 68 7.17 16.47 41.43
CA THR A 68 6.50 15.31 42.04
C THR A 68 6.28 14.05 41.19
N ASN A 69 7.04 13.02 41.58
CA ASN A 69 6.70 11.59 41.61
C ASN A 69 5.23 11.28 41.29
N GLN A 70 4.96 10.30 40.42
CA GLN A 70 4.20 9.10 40.78
C GLN A 70 4.58 7.89 39.92
N VAL A 71 4.74 6.79 40.63
CA VAL A 71 5.10 5.42 40.24
C VAL A 71 3.81 4.65 39.85
N ALA A 72 4.01 3.47 39.25
CA ALA A 72 3.08 2.35 39.01
C ALA A 72 2.56 2.32 37.57
N ALA A 73 2.52 1.21 36.84
CA ALA A 73 2.73 -0.23 37.06
C ALA A 73 2.72 -0.83 35.62
N ALA A 74 3.13 -2.04 35.27
CA ALA A 74 3.69 -3.19 35.92
C ALA A 74 4.42 -3.96 34.81
N SER A 75 5.56 -4.57 35.14
CA SER A 75 6.24 -5.54 34.29
C SER A 75 6.54 -6.76 35.14
N THR A 76 6.01 -7.90 34.72
CA THR A 76 6.39 -9.21 35.25
C THR A 76 6.35 -10.23 34.11
N PRO A 77 7.48 -10.88 33.84
CA PRO A 77 7.53 -12.28 33.50
C PRO A 77 8.21 -13.06 34.64
N GLN A 78 7.82 -14.32 34.82
CA GLN A 78 8.74 -15.47 34.76
C GLN A 78 8.28 -16.66 35.61
N SER A 79 8.43 -17.81 34.97
CA SER A 79 8.30 -19.20 35.40
C SER A 79 9.29 -19.61 36.51
N GLN A 80 8.93 -20.53 37.41
CA GLN A 80 9.70 -21.76 37.67
C GLN A 80 9.07 -22.67 38.74
N ALA A 81 9.20 -23.97 38.48
CA ALA A 81 8.93 -25.11 39.37
C ALA A 81 9.88 -25.16 40.58
N THR A 82 9.55 -25.94 41.62
CA THR A 82 10.42 -26.94 42.34
C THR A 82 9.60 -27.70 43.42
N ALA A 83 10.09 -28.88 43.79
CA ALA A 83 9.45 -30.06 44.39
C ALA A 83 9.35 -30.12 45.93
N LYS A 84 8.51 -31.08 46.43
CA LYS A 84 8.60 -32.09 47.56
C LYS A 84 9.49 -31.76 48.81
N PRO A 85 9.29 -32.30 50.06
CA PRO A 85 8.50 -33.49 50.47
C PRO A 85 7.80 -33.54 51.87
N THR A 86 6.91 -34.55 52.03
CA THR A 86 6.60 -35.44 53.20
C THR A 86 6.46 -34.89 54.64
N GLN A 87 5.33 -35.15 55.33
CA GLN A 87 5.22 -36.17 56.43
C GLN A 87 3.82 -36.19 57.11
N ALA A 88 3.47 -37.37 57.62
CA ALA A 88 2.16 -37.91 58.00
C ALA A 88 1.59 -37.53 59.38
N LYS A 89 0.27 -37.75 59.55
CA LYS A 89 -0.35 -38.04 60.86
C LYS A 89 -1.48 -39.09 60.69
N PRO A 90 -1.59 -40.11 61.56
CA PRO A 90 -2.58 -41.17 61.44
C PRO A 90 -3.84 -40.86 62.25
N THR A 91 -5.02 -41.17 61.72
CA THR A 91 -6.26 -41.27 62.52
C THR A 91 -7.22 -42.30 61.90
N GLN A 92 -7.26 -43.47 62.55
CA GLN A 92 -8.44 -44.22 62.99
C GLN A 92 -9.57 -44.57 61.99
N ALA A 93 -9.76 -45.87 61.82
CA ALA A 93 -10.81 -46.52 61.04
C ALA A 93 -12.23 -46.31 61.61
N LYS A 94 -13.21 -46.17 60.71
CA LYS A 94 -14.65 -46.25 60.99
C LYS A 94 -15.34 -47.04 59.85
N PRO A 95 -16.32 -47.92 60.14
CA PRO A 95 -16.76 -48.93 59.20
C PRO A 95 -17.59 -48.40 58.02
N THR A 96 -17.44 -49.17 56.96
CA THR A 96 -18.03 -49.16 55.61
C THR A 96 -19.56 -49.05 55.58
N PRO A 97 -20.13 -48.07 54.87
CA PRO A 97 -21.46 -48.22 54.28
C PRO A 97 -21.37 -48.89 52.91
N THR A 98 -22.31 -49.81 52.69
CA THR A 98 -22.55 -50.65 51.50
C THR A 98 -22.63 -49.82 50.20
N PRO A 99 -22.08 -50.29 49.06
CA PRO A 99 -22.18 -49.56 47.80
C PRO A 99 -23.62 -49.56 47.27
N THR A 100 -24.19 -48.37 47.14
CA THR A 100 -25.42 -48.13 46.38
C THR A 100 -25.14 -48.40 44.89
N PRO A 101 -26.00 -49.13 44.15
CA PRO A 101 -25.81 -49.32 42.72
C PRO A 101 -25.82 -47.97 42.01
N SER A 102 -24.78 -47.74 41.20
CA SER A 102 -24.61 -46.54 40.39
C SER A 102 -25.69 -46.47 39.31
N PRO A 103 -26.34 -45.31 39.08
CA PRO A 103 -27.29 -45.16 37.99
C PRO A 103 -26.58 -45.34 36.65
N THR A 104 -27.14 -46.20 35.82
CA THR A 104 -26.71 -46.44 34.43
C THR A 104 -26.70 -45.10 33.67
N PRO A 105 -25.60 -44.69 33.01
CA PRO A 105 -25.57 -43.46 32.24
C PRO A 105 -26.60 -43.53 31.09
N SER A 106 -27.47 -42.52 31.04
CA SER A 106 -28.41 -42.32 29.94
C SER A 106 -27.64 -42.09 28.63
N PRO A 107 -28.09 -42.65 27.49
CA PRO A 107 -27.43 -42.44 26.21
C PRO A 107 -27.36 -40.95 25.88
N THR A 108 -26.14 -40.48 25.63
CA THR A 108 -25.88 -39.09 25.21
C THR A 108 -26.46 -38.89 23.82
N PRO A 109 -27.29 -37.86 23.57
CA PRO A 109 -27.85 -37.61 22.25
C PRO A 109 -26.73 -37.40 21.23
N GLN A 110 -26.80 -38.15 20.13
CA GLN A 110 -25.83 -38.07 19.04
C GLN A 110 -25.94 -36.70 18.35
N PRO A 111 -24.81 -36.03 18.06
CA PRO A 111 -24.84 -34.73 17.39
C PRO A 111 -25.51 -34.85 16.01
N PRO A 112 -26.29 -33.84 15.60
CA PRO A 112 -26.97 -33.85 14.31
C PRO A 112 -25.95 -33.92 13.18
N THR A 113 -26.26 -34.75 12.19
CA THR A 113 -25.45 -34.90 10.98
C THR A 113 -25.39 -33.56 10.24
N PRO A 114 -24.19 -33.05 9.87
CA PRO A 114 -24.08 -31.80 9.15
C PRO A 114 -24.80 -31.90 7.80
N THR A 115 -25.72 -30.96 7.56
CA THR A 115 -26.41 -30.82 6.28
C THR A 115 -25.38 -30.50 5.18
N PRO A 116 -25.47 -31.10 3.98
CA PRO A 116 -24.55 -30.81 2.89
C PRO A 116 -24.55 -29.31 2.56
N GLN A 117 -23.38 -28.69 2.60
CA GLN A 117 -23.22 -27.31 2.16
C GLN A 117 -23.48 -27.25 0.65
N PRO A 118 -24.25 -26.25 0.16
CA PRO A 118 -24.45 -26.08 -1.27
C PRO A 118 -23.11 -25.92 -2.00
N PRO A 119 -22.99 -26.47 -3.22
CA PRO A 119 -21.77 -26.35 -4.00
C PRO A 119 -21.43 -24.88 -4.23
N PRO A 120 -20.13 -24.52 -4.28
CA PRO A 120 -19.71 -23.16 -4.58
C PRO A 120 -20.28 -22.70 -5.93
N PRO A 121 -20.62 -21.42 -6.07
CA PRO A 121 -21.15 -20.90 -7.33
C PRO A 121 -20.15 -21.16 -8.46
N THR A 122 -20.67 -21.69 -9.57
CA THR A 122 -19.89 -21.87 -10.79
C THR A 122 -19.37 -20.50 -11.26
N PRO A 123 -18.06 -20.33 -11.53
CA PRO A 123 -17.54 -19.06 -12.00
C PRO A 123 -18.24 -18.68 -13.30
N THR A 124 -18.85 -17.50 -13.33
CA THR A 124 -19.45 -16.93 -14.53
C THR A 124 -18.36 -16.81 -15.60
N PRO A 125 -18.59 -17.25 -16.85
CA PRO A 125 -17.59 -17.13 -17.90
C PRO A 125 -17.22 -15.65 -18.10
N GLN A 126 -15.93 -15.36 -17.94
CA GLN A 126 -15.39 -14.03 -18.20
C GLN A 126 -15.65 -13.66 -19.66
N PRO A 127 -16.21 -12.48 -19.97
CA PRO A 127 -16.41 -12.04 -21.35
C PRO A 127 -15.12 -12.18 -22.15
N ALA A 128 -15.21 -12.75 -23.35
CA ALA A 128 -14.07 -12.84 -24.24
C ALA A 128 -13.54 -11.44 -24.52
N ALA A 129 -12.30 -11.17 -24.13
CA ALA A 129 -11.73 -9.85 -24.29
C ALA A 129 -11.59 -9.46 -25.77
N PRO A 130 -11.75 -8.18 -26.10
CA PRO A 130 -11.40 -7.66 -27.42
C PRO A 130 -9.94 -8.00 -27.76
N ALA A 131 -9.68 -8.39 -29.01
CA ALA A 131 -8.36 -8.78 -29.53
C ALA A 131 -7.31 -7.64 -29.56
N THR A 132 -7.57 -6.51 -28.90
CA THR A 132 -6.81 -5.26 -28.99
C THR A 132 -5.98 -4.96 -27.74
N GLY A 133 -5.89 -5.91 -26.80
CA GLY A 133 -5.09 -5.73 -25.60
C GLY A 133 -3.58 -5.62 -25.92
N VAL A 134 -2.86 -4.74 -25.22
CA VAL A 134 -1.40 -4.70 -25.26
C VAL A 134 -0.84 -6.10 -25.00
N ASN A 135 0.08 -6.52 -25.86
CA ASN A 135 0.71 -7.85 -25.84
C ASN A 135 -0.28 -9.01 -25.85
N GLY A 136 -1.55 -8.83 -26.26
CA GLY A 136 -2.57 -9.89 -26.27
C GLY A 136 -3.19 -10.21 -24.90
N ASN A 137 -3.15 -9.28 -23.94
CA ASN A 137 -3.69 -9.54 -22.61
C ASN A 137 -5.19 -9.87 -22.64
N PRO A 138 -5.66 -10.79 -21.77
CA PRO A 138 -7.01 -11.36 -21.82
C PRO A 138 -8.09 -10.42 -21.28
N TRP A 139 -7.78 -9.15 -21.03
CA TRP A 139 -8.73 -8.13 -20.57
C TRP A 139 -8.92 -7.00 -21.58
N GLY A 140 -8.22 -7.06 -22.73
CA GLY A 140 -8.31 -6.04 -23.77
C GLY A 140 -7.70 -4.69 -23.37
N TYR A 141 -6.95 -4.64 -22.26
CA TYR A 141 -6.35 -3.41 -21.76
C TYR A 141 -5.31 -2.89 -22.73
N ASN A 142 -5.30 -1.60 -23.02
CA ASN A 142 -4.38 -1.02 -23.98
C ASN A 142 -4.05 0.44 -23.63
N PHE A 143 -3.35 1.15 -24.53
CA PHE A 143 -2.89 2.52 -24.30
C PHE A 143 -3.71 3.58 -25.02
N ASN A 144 -4.78 3.19 -25.73
CA ASN A 144 -5.74 4.14 -26.26
C ASN A 144 -6.48 4.76 -25.06
N PRO A 145 -6.67 6.08 -25.02
CA PRO A 145 -7.37 6.72 -23.91
C PRO A 145 -8.76 6.10 -23.69
N GLY A 146 -9.00 5.67 -22.46
CA GLY A 146 -10.23 5.02 -22.03
C GLY A 146 -10.43 5.17 -20.52
N ASN A 147 -11.03 4.17 -19.89
CA ASN A 147 -11.21 4.15 -18.45
C ASN A 147 -9.92 3.71 -17.75
N VAL A 148 -9.49 4.44 -16.72
CA VAL A 148 -8.35 4.02 -15.91
C VAL A 148 -8.73 2.84 -15.02
N ILE A 149 -7.77 1.96 -14.76
CA ILE A 149 -8.02 0.70 -14.05
C ILE A 149 -7.61 0.83 -12.59
N TYR A 150 -8.57 0.96 -11.67
CA TYR A 150 -8.29 1.02 -10.22
C TYR A 150 -8.27 -0.36 -9.53
N SER A 151 -9.01 -1.32 -10.08
CA SER A 151 -9.15 -2.67 -9.55
C SER A 151 -8.82 -3.70 -10.65
N PRO A 152 -7.52 -3.96 -10.89
CA PRO A 152 -7.12 -4.94 -11.88
C PRO A 152 -7.47 -6.36 -11.42
N PRO A 153 -7.69 -7.30 -12.36
CA PRO A 153 -7.94 -8.71 -12.06
C PRO A 153 -6.79 -9.33 -11.26
N GLY A 154 -7.07 -10.28 -10.36
CA GLY A 154 -6.05 -10.89 -9.49
C GLY A 154 -4.87 -11.53 -10.25
N ALA A 155 -5.11 -12.00 -11.47
CA ALA A 155 -4.09 -12.57 -12.34
C ALA A 155 -3.25 -11.53 -13.11
N PHE A 156 -3.46 -10.23 -12.89
CA PHE A 156 -2.81 -9.15 -13.63
C PHE A 156 -1.28 -9.25 -13.59
N CYS A 157 -0.70 -9.44 -12.39
CA CYS A 157 0.76 -9.53 -12.22
C CYS A 157 1.38 -10.87 -12.65
N SER A 158 0.54 -11.85 -13.02
CA SER A 158 1.00 -13.06 -13.68
C SER A 158 1.20 -12.85 -15.18
N TYR A 159 0.54 -11.83 -15.75
CA TYR A 159 0.64 -11.47 -17.16
C TYR A 159 1.62 -10.31 -17.39
N PHE A 160 1.48 -9.26 -16.60
CA PHE A 160 2.30 -8.06 -16.66
C PHE A 160 3.34 -8.09 -15.54
N SER A 161 4.57 -7.66 -15.84
CA SER A 161 5.62 -7.52 -14.83
C SER A 161 5.28 -6.39 -13.86
N CYS A 162 4.75 -6.72 -12.69
CA CYS A 162 4.37 -5.75 -11.67
C CYS A 162 5.51 -5.37 -10.74
N ILE A 163 5.54 -4.11 -10.31
CA ILE A 163 6.38 -3.67 -9.20
C ILE A 163 5.96 -4.36 -7.90
N SER A 164 6.88 -4.48 -6.94
CA SER A 164 6.63 -5.19 -5.68
C SER A 164 5.45 -4.61 -4.88
N SER A 165 5.26 -3.29 -4.93
CA SER A 165 4.19 -2.57 -4.21
C SER A 165 2.86 -2.49 -4.97
N PHE A 166 2.70 -3.23 -6.07
CA PHE A 166 1.53 -3.12 -6.94
C PHE A 166 0.20 -3.31 -6.20
N TRP A 167 0.06 -4.40 -5.42
CA TRP A 167 -1.20 -4.71 -4.73
C TRP A 167 -1.51 -3.79 -3.56
N SER A 168 -0.50 -3.14 -2.99
CA SER A 168 -0.67 -2.09 -1.97
C SER A 168 -0.93 -0.70 -2.55
N GLY A 169 -0.88 -0.55 -3.87
CA GLY A 169 -1.01 0.75 -4.54
C GLY A 169 -2.44 1.32 -4.45
N GLY A 170 -2.55 2.63 -4.21
CA GLY A 170 -3.84 3.32 -4.10
C GLY A 170 -4.35 3.95 -5.40
N GLY A 171 -3.56 3.89 -6.48
CA GLY A 171 -3.84 4.61 -7.72
C GLY A 171 -4.48 3.73 -8.79
N TYR A 172 -4.43 4.22 -10.03
CA TYR A 172 -4.75 3.41 -11.20
C TYR A 172 -3.50 2.69 -11.75
N VAL A 173 -3.73 1.64 -12.54
CA VAL A 173 -2.67 0.88 -13.22
C VAL A 173 -2.02 1.72 -14.29
N MET A 174 -0.69 1.73 -14.26
CA MET A 174 0.13 2.43 -15.23
C MET A 174 1.45 1.68 -15.46
N GLU A 175 2.05 1.95 -16.60
CA GLU A 175 3.40 1.50 -16.93
C GLU A 175 4.40 2.55 -16.42
N CYS A 176 5.41 2.07 -15.69
CA CYS A 176 6.57 2.84 -15.25
C CYS A 176 7.61 2.91 -16.38
N ASN A 177 8.61 3.80 -16.25
CA ASN A 177 9.58 4.03 -17.31
C ASN A 177 10.52 2.83 -17.58
N ASP A 178 10.66 1.92 -16.62
CA ASP A 178 11.38 0.67 -16.76
C ASP A 178 10.54 -0.48 -17.38
N GLY A 179 9.30 -0.20 -17.80
CA GLY A 179 8.38 -1.17 -18.39
C GLY A 179 7.63 -2.02 -17.35
N MET A 180 7.87 -1.83 -16.05
CA MET A 180 7.10 -2.48 -15.01
C MET A 180 5.75 -1.79 -14.78
N TYR A 181 4.75 -2.53 -14.35
CA TYR A 181 3.42 -2.02 -14.06
C TYR A 181 3.26 -1.70 -12.58
N GLY A 182 2.73 -0.51 -12.28
CA GLY A 182 2.43 -0.03 -10.93
C GLY A 182 0.96 0.36 -10.79
N LYS A 183 0.38 0.15 -9.60
CA LYS A 183 -0.97 0.61 -9.24
C LYS A 183 -0.93 1.91 -8.44
N SER A 184 -0.12 2.87 -8.90
CA SER A 184 0.11 4.15 -8.21
C SER A 184 -0.23 5.37 -9.07
N GLY A 185 -0.78 5.17 -10.27
CA GLY A 185 -1.14 6.26 -11.18
C GLY A 185 -2.07 7.28 -10.53
N GLY A 186 -1.81 8.56 -10.78
CA GLY A 186 -2.52 9.68 -10.18
C GLY A 186 -2.04 10.08 -8.78
N ILE A 187 -1.10 9.35 -8.19
CA ILE A 187 -0.51 9.65 -6.87
C ILE A 187 0.85 10.31 -7.04
N SER A 188 1.19 11.26 -6.15
CA SER A 188 2.52 11.88 -6.09
C SER A 188 3.61 10.83 -5.81
N GLY A 189 4.73 10.90 -6.53
CA GLY A 189 5.82 9.93 -6.37
C GLY A 189 5.57 8.55 -6.97
N SER A 190 4.53 8.40 -7.81
CA SER A 190 4.30 7.17 -8.58
C SER A 190 5.51 6.79 -9.42
N CYS A 191 5.78 5.48 -9.47
CA CYS A 191 6.94 4.89 -10.15
C CYS A 191 8.30 5.54 -9.78
N SER A 192 8.43 6.22 -8.64
CA SER A 192 9.66 6.95 -8.26
C SER A 192 10.92 6.07 -8.24
N HIS A 193 10.78 4.80 -7.86
CA HIS A 193 11.85 3.81 -7.84
C HIS A 193 12.02 3.07 -9.18
N HIS A 194 11.16 3.36 -10.15
CA HIS A 194 10.99 2.67 -11.45
C HIS A 194 11.14 3.65 -12.63
N GLY A 195 11.96 4.70 -12.45
CA GLY A 195 12.24 5.71 -13.49
C GLY A 195 11.12 6.73 -13.72
N GLY A 196 10.08 6.74 -12.88
CA GLY A 196 8.94 7.63 -12.98
C GLY A 196 7.84 7.12 -13.90
N ASN A 197 6.83 7.95 -14.09
CA ASN A 197 5.62 7.56 -14.82
C ASN A 197 5.85 7.55 -16.33
N MET A 198 5.50 6.45 -17.01
CA MET A 198 5.49 6.39 -18.47
C MET A 198 4.10 6.72 -19.03
N ARG A 199 3.10 5.85 -18.79
CA ARG A 199 1.74 6.03 -19.32
C ARG A 199 0.69 5.20 -18.58
N PRO A 200 -0.57 5.65 -18.50
CA PRO A 200 -1.66 4.84 -17.96
C PRO A 200 -1.99 3.64 -18.85
N LEU A 201 -2.46 2.56 -18.24
CA LEU A 201 -3.11 1.45 -18.95
C LEU A 201 -4.63 1.62 -18.83
N TYR A 202 -5.33 1.49 -19.94
CA TYR A 202 -6.77 1.76 -20.03
C TYR A 202 -7.57 0.50 -20.32
N SER A 203 -8.80 0.48 -19.82
CA SER A 203 -9.86 -0.44 -20.23
C SER A 203 -10.88 0.26 -21.13
N HIS A 204 -11.64 -0.56 -21.87
CA HIS A 204 -12.69 -0.14 -22.80
C HIS A 204 -13.92 -1.01 -22.62
#